data_AF-A0A329TYX0-F1
#
_entry.id   AF-A0A329TYX0-F1
#
_cell.length_a   1.000
_cell.length_b   1.000
_cell.length_c   1.000
_cell.angle_alpha   90.00
_cell.angle_beta   90.00
_cell.angle_gamma   90.00
#
_symmetry.space_group_name_H-M   'P 1'
#
loop_
_entity.id
_entity.type
_entity.pdbx_description
1 polymer ?
#
loop_
_entity_poly.entity_id
_entity_poly.type
_entity_poly.pdbx_seq_one_letter_code
_entity_poly.pdbx_strand_id
1 'polypeptide(L)' 'MQFNHDELMLMMLYNTGTRQGLVRELRLVQCYLMPDETALRELSEQVIEKLKRLTDAEFAGLEFPMN' A
#
# COMPACT_ATOMS: atom_id res chain seq x y z
N MET A 1 11.52 -2.73 -8.76
CA MET A 1 10.75 -1.51 -8.43
C MET A 1 10.80 -1.35 -6.92
N GLN A 2 11.28 -0.23 -6.43
CA GLN A 2 11.34 0.05 -4.99
C GLN A 2 10.16 0.92 -4.60
N PHE A 3 9.71 0.82 -3.36
CA PHE A 3 8.67 1.68 -2.82
C PHE A 3 9.26 3.00 -2.35
N ASN A 4 8.53 4.08 -2.58
CA ASN A 4 8.85 5.40 -2.06
C ASN A 4 8.52 5.49 -0.57
N HIS A 5 9.01 6.53 0.08
CA HIS A 5 8.76 6.77 1.50
C HIS A 5 7.26 6.89 1.81
N ASP A 6 6.52 7.65 1.01
CA ASP A 6 5.06 7.81 1.18
C ASP A 6 4.30 6.49 0.97
N GLU A 7 4.75 5.66 0.01
CA GLU A 7 4.17 4.34 -0.23
C GLU A 7 4.42 3.40 0.94
N LEU A 8 5.64 3.37 1.48
CA LEU A 8 6.00 2.55 2.64
C LEU A 8 5.24 3.01 3.90
N MET A 9 5.09 4.33 4.09
CA MET A 9 4.32 4.89 5.20
C MET A 9 2.83 4.50 5.06
N LEU A 10 2.24 4.68 3.88
CA LEU A 10 0.86 4.27 3.59
C LEU A 10 0.67 2.78 3.88
N MET A 11 1.58 1.93 3.39
CA MET A 11 1.51 0.50 3.65
C MET A 11 1.61 0.18 5.13
N MET A 12 2.52 0.81 5.87
CA MET A 12 2.64 0.60 7.32
C MET A 12 1.34 0.95 8.05
N LEU A 13 0.68 2.04 7.68
CA LEU A 13 -0.59 2.48 8.27
C LEU A 13 -1.73 1.47 8.04
N TYR A 14 -1.78 0.85 6.86
CA TYR A 14 -2.82 -0.11 6.47
C TYR A 14 -2.34 -1.57 6.52
N ASN A 15 -1.16 -1.82 7.10
CA ASN A 15 -0.58 -3.15 7.12
C ASN A 15 -1.36 -4.04 8.07
N THR A 16 -1.99 -5.08 7.54
CA THR A 16 -2.73 -6.10 8.32
C THR A 16 -1.89 -7.35 8.57
N GLY A 17 -0.58 -7.29 8.27
CA GLY A 17 0.35 -8.42 8.42
C GLY A 17 0.40 -9.37 7.24
N THR A 18 -0.43 -9.17 6.21
CA THR A 18 -0.35 -9.92 4.95
C THR A 18 -0.47 -8.98 3.76
N ARG A 19 0.22 -9.32 2.66
CA ARG A 19 0.14 -8.60 1.38
C ARG A 19 -1.29 -8.49 0.86
N GLN A 20 -2.05 -9.59 0.92
CA GLN A 20 -3.44 -9.62 0.47
C GLN A 20 -4.35 -8.75 1.34
N GLY A 21 -4.16 -8.79 2.67
CA GLY A 21 -4.91 -7.96 3.59
C GLY A 21 -4.64 -6.47 3.36
N LEU A 22 -3.37 -6.09 3.19
CA LEU A 22 -3.00 -4.71 2.87
C LEU A 22 -3.63 -4.21 1.56
N VAL A 23 -3.59 -5.01 0.49
CA VAL A 23 -4.26 -4.66 -0.78
C VAL A 23 -5.75 -4.46 -0.59
N ARG A 24 -6.39 -5.25 0.28
CA ARG A 24 -7.81 -5.12 0.58
C ARG A 24 -8.12 -3.82 1.31
N GLU A 25 -7.34 -3.49 2.34
CA GLU A 25 -7.48 -2.22 3.07
C GLU A 25 -7.28 -1.01 2.16
N LEU A 26 -6.24 -1.02 1.32
CA LEU A 26 -5.99 0.06 0.36
C LEU A 26 -7.13 0.24 -0.66
N ARG A 27 -7.79 -0.85 -1.09
CA ARG A 27 -8.98 -0.75 -1.94
C ARG A 27 -10.18 -0.17 -1.19
N LEU A 28 -10.33 -0.50 0.09
CA LEU A 28 -11.39 0.05 0.93
C LEU A 28 -11.19 1.55 1.11
N VAL A 29 -9.97 1.99 1.43
CA VAL A 29 -9.62 3.42 1.52
C VAL A 29 -9.97 4.15 0.23
N GLN A 30 -9.62 3.59 -0.94
CA GLN A 30 -10.01 4.17 -2.22
C GLN A 30 -11.53 4.29 -2.44
N CYS A 31 -12.33 3.43 -1.81
CA CYS A 31 -13.79 3.53 -1.86
C CYS A 31 -14.33 4.62 -0.93
N TYR A 32 -13.59 4.98 0.11
CA TYR A 32 -13.95 6.04 1.05
C TYR A 32 -13.42 7.42 0.65
N LEU A 33 -12.36 7.46 -0.19
CA LEU A 33 -11.78 8.71 -0.68
C LEU A 33 -12.78 9.47 -1.55
N MET A 34 -12.87 10.78 -1.30
CA MET A 34 -13.64 11.66 -2.16
C MET A 34 -12.98 11.76 -3.54
N PRO A 35 -13.75 12.07 -4.60
CA PRO A 35 -13.19 12.22 -5.95
C PRO A 35 -12.13 13.33 -6.07
N ASP A 36 -12.08 14.28 -5.12
CA ASP A 36 -11.08 15.34 -5.03
C ASP A 36 -9.74 14.83 -4.46
N GLU A 37 -9.73 13.72 -3.72
CA GLU A 37 -8.54 13.11 -3.10
C GLU A 37 -7.79 12.20 -4.09
N THR A 38 -7.57 12.70 -5.31
CA THR A 38 -6.92 11.97 -6.39
C THR A 38 -5.49 11.54 -6.04
N ALA A 39 -4.74 12.38 -5.33
CA ALA A 39 -3.36 12.07 -4.94
C ALA A 39 -3.24 10.79 -4.09
N LEU A 40 -4.11 10.64 -3.08
CA LEU A 40 -4.10 9.45 -2.22
C LEU A 40 -4.62 8.21 -2.97
N ARG A 41 -5.58 8.42 -3.88
CA ARG A 41 -6.10 7.37 -4.74
C ARG A 41 -5.04 6.83 -5.69
N GLU A 42 -4.33 7.72 -6.39
CA GLU A 42 -3.23 7.36 -7.30
C GLU A 42 -2.08 6.68 -6.55
N LEU A 43 -1.72 7.16 -5.35
CA LEU A 43 -0.72 6.52 -4.50
C LEU A 43 -1.14 5.11 -4.12
N SER A 44 -2.39 4.94 -3.68
CA SER A 44 -2.94 3.63 -3.31
C SER A 44 -3.00 2.66 -4.49
N GLU A 45 -3.37 3.13 -5.69
CA GLU A 45 -3.37 2.33 -6.92
C GLU A 45 -1.95 1.86 -7.28
N GLN A 46 -0.97 2.77 -7.27
CA GLN A 46 0.44 2.43 -7.53
C GLN A 46 0.97 1.39 -6.54
N VAL A 47 0.69 1.57 -5.25
CA VAL A 47 1.06 0.62 -4.20
C VAL A 47 0.43 -0.74 -4.45
N ILE A 48 -0.87 -0.81 -4.74
CA ILE A 48 -1.57 -2.06 -5.02
C ILE A 48 -0.98 -2.77 -6.24
N GLU A 49 -0.67 -2.04 -7.31
CA GLU A 49 -0.06 -2.64 -8.50
C GLU A 49 1.31 -3.23 -8.22
N LYS A 50 2.14 -2.51 -7.46
CA LYS A 50 3.45 -3.02 -7.02
C LYS A 50 3.28 -4.23 -6.10
N LEU A 51 2.39 -4.19 -5.12
CA LEU A 51 2.07 -5.31 -4.21
C LEU A 51 1.55 -6.54 -4.97
N LYS A 52 0.80 -6.37 -6.05
CA LYS A 52 0.36 -7.50 -6.90
C LYS A 52 1.53 -8.19 -7.59
N ARG A 53 2.57 -7.44 -7.96
CA ARG A 53 3.80 -7.97 -8.58
C ARG A 53 4.76 -8.60 -7.56
N LEU A 54 4.65 -8.21 -6.29
CA LEU A 54 5.41 -8.77 -5.19
C LEU A 54 4.85 -10.11 -4.71
N THR A 55 5.76 -10.99 -4.31
CA THR A 55 5.43 -12.24 -3.62
C THR A 55 5.28 -12.01 -2.12
N ASP A 56 4.59 -12.92 -1.43
CA ASP A 56 4.39 -12.82 0.02
C ASP A 56 5.74 -12.94 0.79
N ALA A 57 6.73 -13.63 0.22
CA ALA A 57 8.09 -13.71 0.77
C ALA A 57 8.85 -12.38 0.68
N GLU A 58 8.78 -11.69 -0.47
CA GLU A 58 9.37 -10.36 -0.62
C GLU A 58 8.66 -9.34 0.25
N PHE A 59 7.33 -9.44 0.39
CA PHE A 59 6.55 -8.58 1.26
C PHE A 59 6.96 -8.73 2.74
N ALA A 60 7.20 -9.97 3.21
CA ALA A 60 7.68 -10.22 4.56
C ALA A 60 9.08 -9.66 4.83
N GLY A 61 9.88 -9.45 3.77
CA GLY A 61 11.19 -8.81 3.83
C GLY A 61 11.19 -7.29 3.63
N LEU A 62 10.02 -6.66 3.44
CA LEU A 62 9.94 -5.20 3.36
C LEU A 62 10.20 -4.58 4.72
N GLU A 63 11.20 -3.72 4.78
CA GLU A 63 11.44 -2.87 5.94
C GLU A 63 10.55 -1.64 5.85
N PHE A 64 9.55 -1.57 6.73
CA PHE A 64 8.76 -0.36 6.92
C PHE A 64 9.57 0.62 7.77
N PRO A 65 9.64 1.91 7.41
CA PRO A 65 10.29 2.91 8.24
C PRO A 65 9.50 3.05 9.55
N MET A 66 9.94 2.35 10.60
CA MET A 66 9.48 2.62 11.96
C MET A 66 10.14 3.93 12.41
N ASN A 67 9.47 5.03 12.11
CA ASN A 67 9.64 6.38 12.65
C ASN A 67 11.09 6.91 12.73
#